data_AF-A0A814KR61-F1
#
_entry.id   AF-A0A814KR61-F1
#
_cell.length_a   1.000
_cell.length_b   1.000
_cell.length_c   1.000
_cell.angle_alpha   90.00
_cell.angle_beta   90.00
_cell.angle_gamma   90.00
#
_symmetry.space_group_name_H-M   'P 1'
#
loop_
_entity.id
_entity.type
_entity.pdbx_description
1 polymer ?
#
loop_
_entity_poly.entity_id
_entity_poly.type
_entity_poly.pdbx_seq_one_letter_code
_entity_poly.pdbx_strand_id
1 'polypeptide(L)'
;MNFLITYLFLSIGVLMAQDEFNTNVSINSAVVIRSRSMSVDFWTPERMKAAKEPVVILPPNGKNTSRSFSISNNGPQATILGRTPAATSPLGRALNVRGRYVATTGRVFWSCSVNIMSYCSASVVASTSGDVIVTAGHCVYDTSTLQWLTNCNWIFVPAYYNGTAPYGKWPAREVAALTSWTQSSPNYNNDVGFVALSLLNGRHITELTGSQSVGFNYPRNQPTYSFGYPLNLDQGEILQVCTGIPGVSKYTTNGYAGQGLSNCYMTGGCSGGPWLQQFDESTGIGVTYSVNSFTYSLAPNTINGPVFDSNIQSLWNYITAR
;
A
#
# COMPACT_ATOMS: atom_id res chain seq x y z
N MET A 1 9.55 32.24 71.84
CA MET A 1 9.94 31.03 71.09
C MET A 1 8.89 30.85 70.00
N ASN A 2 9.17 31.42 68.82
CA ASN A 2 8.24 31.52 67.69
C ASN A 2 8.26 30.22 66.88
N PHE A 3 7.10 29.65 66.58
CA PHE A 3 6.97 28.65 65.52
C PHE A 3 5.97 29.15 64.48
N LEU A 4 6.49 29.31 63.26
CA LEU A 4 5.78 29.70 62.05
C LEU A 4 4.81 28.60 61.61
N ILE A 5 3.62 29.03 61.19
CA ILE A 5 2.63 28.22 60.46
C ILE A 5 3.01 28.28 58.97
N THR A 6 3.23 27.11 58.34
CA THR A 6 3.43 27.02 56.88
C THR A 6 2.19 26.35 56.26
N TYR A 7 1.48 27.09 55.40
CA TYR A 7 0.40 26.59 54.57
C TYR A 7 0.98 25.88 53.34
N LEU A 8 0.58 24.63 53.10
CA LEU A 8 0.92 23.86 51.90
C LEU A 8 -0.20 24.03 50.86
N PHE A 9 0.09 24.71 49.75
CA PHE A 9 -0.79 24.75 48.57
C PHE A 9 -0.62 23.47 47.75
N LEU A 10 -1.67 22.66 47.64
CA LEU A 10 -1.72 21.53 46.71
C LEU A 10 -1.99 22.07 45.29
N SER A 11 -1.01 21.96 44.39
CA SER A 11 -1.19 22.18 42.96
C SER A 11 -1.36 20.83 42.27
N ILE A 12 -2.55 20.60 41.69
CA ILE A 12 -2.86 19.41 40.89
C ILE A 12 -2.31 19.68 39.48
N GLY A 13 -1.12 19.14 39.20
CA GLY A 13 -0.58 19.01 37.86
C GLY A 13 -1.04 17.67 37.27
N VAL A 14 -1.88 17.70 36.24
CA VAL A 14 -2.23 16.54 35.43
C VAL A 14 -1.00 16.14 34.62
N LEU A 15 -0.33 15.06 35.02
CA LEU A 15 0.73 14.43 34.24
C LEU A 15 0.07 13.51 33.21
N MET A 16 0.17 13.85 31.93
CA MET A 16 -0.19 12.93 30.85
C MET A 16 0.80 11.77 30.87
N ALA A 17 0.31 10.57 31.21
CA ALA A 17 1.08 9.35 31.13
C ALA A 17 1.48 9.07 29.68
N GLN A 18 2.78 9.09 29.41
CA GLN A 18 3.36 8.39 28.26
C GLN A 18 3.37 6.91 28.64
N ASP A 19 2.41 6.13 28.11
CA ASP A 19 2.45 4.69 28.29
C ASP A 19 3.59 4.07 27.47
N GLU A 20 4.37 3.27 28.18
CA GLU A 20 5.60 2.64 27.77
C GLU A 20 5.38 1.59 26.67
N PHE A 21 6.10 1.75 25.56
CA PHE A 21 6.25 0.72 24.54
C PHE A 21 7.19 -0.38 25.07
N ASN A 22 6.65 -1.57 25.34
CA ASN A 22 7.46 -2.77 25.32
C ASN A 22 6.63 -4.04 25.08
N THR A 23 6.99 -4.82 24.05
CA THR A 23 7.31 -6.26 24.20
C THR A 23 7.77 -6.86 22.87
N ASN A 24 8.86 -7.62 22.98
CA ASN A 24 9.74 -8.09 21.93
C ASN A 24 9.15 -9.23 21.09
N VAL A 25 9.21 -9.05 19.76
CA VAL A 25 9.49 -10.09 18.76
C VAL A 25 10.56 -9.46 17.85
N SER A 26 11.39 -10.21 17.13
CA SER A 26 12.46 -9.66 16.26
C SER A 26 11.92 -8.85 15.07
N ILE A 27 11.54 -7.59 15.33
CA ILE A 27 10.87 -6.60 14.48
C ILE A 27 11.85 -5.43 14.17
N ASN A 28 13.16 -5.67 14.05
CA ASN A 28 14.14 -4.59 13.83
C ASN A 28 14.00 -3.87 12.46
N SER A 29 13.04 -4.30 11.63
CA SER A 29 12.89 -3.81 10.27
C SER A 29 11.50 -3.33 9.89
N ALA A 30 10.49 -3.38 10.77
CA ALA A 30 9.13 -2.91 10.46
C ALA A 30 8.65 -1.89 11.50
N VAL A 31 8.02 -0.82 11.06
CA VAL A 31 7.36 0.17 11.93
C VAL A 31 5.86 0.02 11.78
N VAL A 32 5.17 -0.10 12.91
CA VAL A 32 3.70 -0.18 12.95
C VAL A 32 3.15 0.96 13.77
N ILE A 33 2.16 1.63 13.19
CA ILE A 33 1.48 2.79 13.80
C ILE A 33 -0.01 2.52 13.81
N ARG A 34 -0.65 2.77 14.96
CA ARG A 34 -2.11 2.87 15.04
C ARG A 34 -2.55 4.21 14.47
N SER A 35 -3.43 4.14 13.48
CA SER A 35 -4.01 5.32 12.86
C SER A 35 -5.00 5.98 13.80
N ARG A 36 -5.01 7.31 13.83
CA ARG A 36 -6.12 8.05 14.44
C ARG A 36 -7.33 7.89 13.52
N SER A 37 -8.49 7.50 14.05
CA SER A 37 -9.73 7.50 13.26
C SER A 37 -10.01 8.92 12.77
N MET A 38 -9.76 9.19 11.49
CA MET A 38 -10.13 10.47 10.90
C MET A 38 -11.50 10.37 10.24
N SER A 39 -12.14 11.53 10.12
CA SER A 39 -13.51 11.61 9.66
C SER A 39 -13.58 11.15 8.21
N VAL A 40 -14.18 9.98 7.98
CA VAL A 40 -14.62 9.50 6.67
C VAL A 40 -15.44 10.57 5.94
N ASP A 41 -16.12 11.44 6.68
CA ASP A 41 -16.94 12.54 6.16
C ASP A 41 -16.11 13.68 5.58
N PHE A 42 -14.81 13.75 5.89
CA PHE A 42 -13.90 14.64 5.18
C PHE A 42 -13.93 14.36 3.68
N TRP A 43 -14.03 13.10 3.25
CA TRP A 43 -14.00 12.73 1.84
C TRP A 43 -15.40 12.74 1.22
N THR A 44 -15.76 13.89 0.64
CA THR A 44 -16.90 14.02 -0.28
C THR A 44 -16.50 13.56 -1.68
N PRO A 45 -17.46 13.27 -2.58
CA PRO A 45 -17.17 12.97 -3.99
C PRO A 45 -16.31 14.06 -4.66
N GLU A 46 -16.58 15.33 -4.37
CA GLU A 46 -15.86 16.47 -4.93
C GLU A 46 -14.41 16.51 -4.46
N ARG A 47 -14.17 16.25 -3.17
CA ARG A 47 -12.82 16.19 -2.62
C ARG A 47 -12.02 15.01 -3.15
N MET A 48 -12.64 13.85 -3.33
CA MET A 48 -11.97 12.70 -3.95
C MET A 48 -11.57 12.99 -5.41
N LYS A 49 -12.45 13.63 -6.20
CA LYS A 49 -12.12 14.07 -7.57
C LYS A 49 -11.04 15.14 -7.61
N ALA A 50 -10.99 16.01 -6.60
CA ALA A 50 -10.01 17.08 -6.53
C ALA A 50 -8.61 16.60 -6.09
N ALA A 51 -8.52 15.40 -5.48
CA ALA A 51 -7.27 14.85 -4.97
C ALA A 51 -6.22 14.69 -6.06
N LYS A 52 -4.95 14.95 -5.72
CA LYS A 52 -3.80 14.91 -6.62
C LYS A 52 -2.84 13.77 -6.29
N GLU A 53 -2.14 13.30 -7.29
CA GLU A 53 -1.20 12.22 -7.15
C GLU A 53 0.18 12.70 -6.69
N PRO A 54 0.90 11.94 -5.86
CA PRO A 54 2.34 12.09 -5.79
C PRO A 54 2.95 11.53 -7.08
N VAL A 55 3.77 12.33 -7.75
CA VAL A 55 4.56 11.89 -8.90
C VAL A 55 5.93 11.45 -8.41
N VAL A 56 6.22 10.14 -8.48
CA VAL A 56 7.53 9.57 -8.14
C VAL A 56 8.30 9.24 -9.42
N ILE A 57 9.10 10.21 -9.87
CA ILE A 57 10.05 10.04 -10.99
C ILE A 57 11.46 10.11 -10.42
N LEU A 58 12.21 9.01 -10.54
CA LEU A 58 13.60 8.97 -10.09
C LEU A 58 14.56 9.53 -11.16
N PRO A 59 15.51 10.41 -10.80
CA PRO A 59 16.47 10.98 -11.73
C PRO A 59 17.58 9.99 -12.11
N PRO A 60 18.38 10.27 -13.15
CA PRO A 60 19.49 9.41 -13.59
C PRO A 60 20.63 9.26 -12.57
N ASN A 61 20.71 10.14 -11.57
CA ASN A 61 21.89 10.28 -10.73
C ASN A 61 21.86 9.34 -9.52
N GLY A 62 22.38 8.13 -9.72
CA GLY A 62 23.23 7.49 -8.73
C GLY A 62 24.17 6.51 -9.44
N LYS A 63 25.46 6.70 -9.17
CA LYS A 63 26.61 6.14 -9.90
C LYS A 63 26.39 4.69 -10.30
N ASN A 64 26.55 4.41 -11.60
CA ASN A 64 26.60 3.08 -12.17
C ASN A 64 27.68 2.24 -11.48
N THR A 65 27.28 1.24 -10.72
CA THR A 65 28.09 0.05 -10.49
C THR A 65 27.31 -1.14 -11.01
N SER A 66 27.49 -1.42 -12.29
CA SER A 66 27.02 -2.65 -12.92
C SER A 66 27.73 -3.82 -12.25
N ARG A 67 27.15 -4.39 -11.20
CA ARG A 67 27.45 -5.76 -10.77
C ARG A 67 26.35 -6.65 -11.33
N SER A 68 26.74 -7.48 -12.29
CA SER A 68 25.95 -8.61 -12.74
C SER A 68 25.65 -9.50 -11.53
N PHE A 69 24.42 -9.46 -11.03
CA PHE A 69 23.95 -10.45 -10.07
C PHE A 69 23.61 -11.72 -10.84
N SER A 70 24.38 -12.78 -10.61
CA SER A 70 23.99 -14.13 -10.98
C SER A 70 22.74 -14.50 -10.19
N ILE A 71 21.65 -14.80 -10.91
CA ILE A 71 20.46 -15.41 -10.31
C ILE A 71 20.88 -16.82 -9.87
N SER A 72 21.20 -16.96 -8.58
CA SER A 72 21.29 -18.28 -7.97
C SER A 72 19.89 -18.90 -7.98
N ASN A 73 19.75 -20.07 -8.60
CA ASN A 73 18.52 -20.86 -8.60
C ASN A 73 18.19 -21.44 -7.20
N ASN A 74 19.00 -21.15 -6.18
CA ASN A 74 18.75 -21.48 -4.78
C ASN A 74 18.26 -20.25 -4.00
N GLY A 75 17.29 -19.52 -4.55
CA GLY A 75 16.56 -18.47 -3.84
C GLY A 75 15.52 -19.07 -2.87
N PRO A 76 15.04 -18.31 -1.87
CA PRO A 76 13.94 -18.75 -1.03
C PRO A 76 12.73 -19.20 -1.88
N GLN A 77 12.07 -20.28 -1.45
CA GLN A 77 11.00 -20.91 -2.22
C GLN A 77 9.79 -19.97 -2.37
N ALA A 78 9.28 -19.85 -3.59
CA ALA A 78 8.06 -19.10 -3.88
C ALA A 78 6.91 -19.59 -2.98
N THR A 79 6.27 -18.67 -2.28
CA THR A 79 5.21 -18.98 -1.33
C THR A 79 3.99 -18.11 -1.60
N ILE A 80 2.82 -18.72 -1.74
CA ILE A 80 1.55 -17.99 -1.77
C ILE A 80 0.97 -18.03 -0.37
N LEU A 81 0.91 -16.88 0.30
CA LEU A 81 0.27 -16.70 1.60
C LEU A 81 -1.00 -15.88 1.45
N GLY A 82 -2.05 -16.26 2.18
CA GLY A 82 -3.39 -15.73 1.96
C GLY A 82 -3.92 -16.15 0.57
N ARG A 83 -4.48 -17.34 0.47
CA ARG A 83 -5.17 -17.75 -0.76
C ARG A 83 -6.58 -17.20 -0.75
N THR A 84 -6.97 -16.53 -1.82
CA THR A 84 -8.38 -16.23 -2.08
C THR A 84 -9.12 -17.56 -2.23
N PRO A 85 -10.14 -17.86 -1.41
CA PRO A 85 -10.96 -19.05 -1.62
C PRO A 85 -11.55 -19.04 -3.03
N ALA A 86 -11.53 -20.21 -3.70
CA ALA A 86 -12.29 -20.40 -4.93
C ALA A 86 -13.75 -20.00 -4.65
N ALA A 87 -14.33 -19.18 -5.52
CA ALA A 87 -15.64 -18.59 -5.32
C ALA A 87 -16.72 -19.67 -5.13
N THR A 88 -17.10 -19.96 -3.88
CA THR A 88 -18.39 -20.57 -3.58
C THR A 88 -19.32 -19.41 -3.27
N SER A 89 -20.12 -19.03 -4.26
CA SER A 89 -21.05 -17.90 -4.16
C SER A 89 -22.26 -18.33 -3.33
N PRO A 90 -22.61 -17.66 -2.21
CA PRO A 90 -23.97 -17.69 -1.71
C PRO A 90 -24.74 -16.54 -2.39
N LEU A 91 -25.72 -16.95 -3.20
CA LEU A 91 -26.80 -16.19 -3.82
C LEU A 91 -26.94 -14.69 -3.47
N GLY A 92 -27.01 -13.85 -4.51
CA GLY A 92 -27.76 -12.60 -4.44
C GLY A 92 -27.23 -11.47 -5.32
N ARG A 93 -27.79 -11.36 -6.53
CA ARG A 93 -27.85 -10.16 -7.39
C ARG A 93 -26.67 -9.98 -8.37
N ALA A 94 -27.01 -10.05 -9.65
CA ALA A 94 -26.13 -9.81 -10.77
C ALA A 94 -25.50 -8.42 -10.67
N LEU A 95 -24.20 -8.39 -10.39
CA LEU A 95 -23.34 -7.29 -10.80
C LEU A 95 -22.61 -7.80 -12.04
N ASN A 96 -22.78 -7.13 -13.17
CA ASN A 96 -21.88 -7.29 -14.31
C ASN A 96 -20.49 -6.75 -13.91
N VAL A 97 -19.80 -7.46 -13.03
CA VAL A 97 -18.39 -7.26 -12.70
C VAL A 97 -17.62 -8.10 -13.70
N ARG A 98 -17.09 -7.48 -14.76
CA ARG A 98 -15.97 -8.12 -15.46
C ARG A 98 -14.78 -8.06 -14.49
N GLY A 99 -14.61 -9.15 -13.73
CA GLY A 99 -13.48 -9.50 -12.86
C GLY A 99 -13.44 -8.88 -11.44
N ARG A 100 -13.22 -9.72 -10.42
CA ARG A 100 -13.02 -9.32 -9.00
C ARG A 100 -11.93 -8.27 -8.77
N TYR A 101 -10.96 -8.14 -9.69
CA TYR A 101 -9.91 -7.13 -9.62
C TYR A 101 -10.45 -5.71 -9.44
N VAL A 102 -11.59 -5.37 -10.06
CA VAL A 102 -12.23 -4.05 -9.88
C VAL A 102 -12.72 -3.87 -8.44
N ALA A 103 -13.31 -4.91 -7.84
CA ALA A 103 -13.80 -4.86 -6.47
C ALA A 103 -12.66 -4.82 -5.45
N THR A 104 -11.56 -5.52 -5.71
CA THR A 104 -10.41 -5.57 -4.81
C THR A 104 -9.47 -4.38 -4.96
N THR A 105 -9.42 -3.71 -6.11
CA THR A 105 -8.51 -2.59 -6.37
C THR A 105 -9.24 -1.25 -6.28
N GLY A 106 -8.62 -0.29 -5.61
CA GLY A 106 -9.24 1.00 -5.32
C GLY A 106 -8.22 2.12 -5.21
N ARG A 107 -8.72 3.32 -4.91
CA ARG A 107 -7.88 4.47 -4.58
C ARG A 107 -7.71 4.56 -3.08
N VAL A 108 -6.50 4.89 -2.63
CA VAL A 108 -6.28 5.42 -1.29
C VAL A 108 -6.21 6.93 -1.39
N PHE A 109 -6.77 7.62 -0.42
CA PHE A 109 -6.79 9.07 -0.34
C PHE A 109 -6.22 9.50 1.00
N TRP A 110 -5.49 10.62 1.06
CA TRP A 110 -5.08 11.24 2.31
C TRP A 110 -5.04 12.76 2.22
N SER A 111 -5.21 13.42 3.37
CA SER A 111 -5.21 14.88 3.47
C SER A 111 -4.73 15.28 4.85
N CYS A 112 -3.48 15.79 4.94
CA CYS A 112 -2.88 16.25 6.20
C CYS A 112 -3.26 17.71 6.53
N SER A 113 -3.81 18.41 5.54
CA SER A 113 -4.47 19.70 5.70
C SER A 113 -5.74 19.71 4.85
N VAL A 114 -6.66 20.64 5.12
CA VAL A 114 -7.96 20.70 4.40
C VAL A 114 -7.84 21.04 2.91
N ASN A 115 -6.70 21.59 2.47
CA ASN A 115 -6.49 22.10 1.11
C ASN A 115 -5.54 21.22 0.27
N ILE A 116 -4.84 20.27 0.88
CA ILE A 116 -3.88 19.39 0.19
C ILE A 116 -4.40 17.97 0.30
N MET A 117 -5.05 17.54 -0.78
CA MET A 117 -5.66 16.22 -0.93
C MET A 117 -4.85 15.41 -1.92
N SER A 118 -4.47 14.21 -1.52
CA SER A 118 -3.66 13.34 -2.35
C SER A 118 -4.27 11.95 -2.52
N TYR A 119 -3.84 11.22 -3.54
CA TYR A 119 -4.26 9.84 -3.76
C TYR A 119 -3.18 8.93 -4.37
N CYS A 120 -3.34 7.64 -4.13
CA CYS A 120 -2.63 6.52 -4.75
C CYS A 120 -3.65 5.42 -5.09
N SER A 121 -3.15 4.26 -5.51
CA SER A 121 -3.89 3.00 -5.66
C SER A 121 -3.52 1.98 -4.58
N ALA A 122 -4.38 1.00 -4.34
CA ALA A 122 -4.13 -0.13 -3.46
C ALA A 122 -5.01 -1.32 -3.82
N SER A 123 -4.72 -2.50 -3.26
CA SER A 123 -5.54 -3.69 -3.44
C SER A 123 -5.80 -4.45 -2.14
N VAL A 124 -7.03 -4.92 -1.98
CA VAL A 124 -7.40 -5.88 -0.94
C VAL A 124 -6.67 -7.20 -1.18
N VAL A 125 -6.00 -7.67 -0.14
CA VAL A 125 -5.24 -8.92 -0.15
C VAL A 125 -5.76 -9.84 0.92
N ALA A 126 -5.68 -11.14 0.65
CA ALA A 126 -6.14 -12.14 1.60
C ALA A 126 -5.30 -12.06 2.89
N SER A 127 -5.98 -12.07 4.02
CA SER A 127 -5.40 -12.08 5.36
C SER A 127 -6.30 -12.87 6.30
N THR A 128 -5.76 -13.31 7.44
CA THR A 128 -6.55 -13.94 8.50
C THR A 128 -7.58 -13.00 9.12
N SER A 129 -7.28 -11.70 9.19
CA SER A 129 -8.20 -10.68 9.70
C SER A 129 -9.26 -10.22 8.70
N GLY A 130 -9.11 -10.51 7.41
CA GLY A 130 -10.06 -10.08 6.38
C GLY A 130 -10.08 -8.57 6.07
N ASP A 131 -9.13 -7.80 6.60
CA ASP A 131 -9.12 -6.31 6.56
C ASP A 131 -7.89 -5.69 5.89
N VAL A 132 -7.01 -6.48 5.27
CA VAL A 132 -5.70 -5.99 4.84
C VAL A 132 -5.70 -5.59 3.37
N ILE A 133 -5.09 -4.43 3.09
CA ILE A 133 -4.71 -4.01 1.75
C ILE A 133 -3.19 -3.90 1.62
N VAL A 134 -2.70 -4.01 0.38
CA VAL A 134 -1.32 -3.69 -0.01
C VAL A 134 -1.31 -2.44 -0.88
N THR A 135 -0.29 -1.61 -0.68
CA THR A 135 0.01 -0.40 -1.46
C THR A 135 1.52 -0.15 -1.47
N ALA A 136 1.97 0.95 -2.06
CA ALA A 136 3.38 1.35 -2.00
C ALA A 136 3.68 2.02 -0.66
N GLY A 137 4.92 1.92 -0.20
CA GLY A 137 5.37 2.54 1.05
C GLY A 137 5.17 4.06 1.03
N HIS A 138 5.42 4.72 -0.10
CA HIS A 138 5.23 6.17 -0.24
C HIS A 138 3.76 6.61 -0.19
N CYS A 139 2.81 5.69 -0.35
CA CYS A 139 1.37 5.98 -0.22
C CYS A 139 0.89 5.92 1.24
N VAL A 140 1.76 5.50 2.17
CA VAL A 140 1.48 5.45 3.61
C VAL A 140 2.49 6.24 4.46
N TYR A 141 3.66 6.54 3.90
CA TYR A 141 4.73 7.29 4.57
C TYR A 141 5.43 8.24 3.60
N ASP A 142 5.46 9.53 3.94
CA ASP A 142 6.20 10.53 3.19
C ASP A 142 7.66 10.57 3.67
N THR A 143 8.57 10.11 2.82
CA THR A 143 10.01 10.06 3.12
C THR A 143 10.70 11.42 3.10
N SER A 144 10.05 12.45 2.55
CA SER A 144 10.58 13.82 2.51
C SER A 144 10.30 14.57 3.81
N THR A 145 9.10 14.38 4.39
CA THR A 145 8.69 14.99 5.66
C THR A 145 8.85 14.07 6.86
N LEU A 146 9.15 12.79 6.63
CA LEU A 146 9.25 11.73 7.64
C LEU A 146 7.95 11.53 8.42
N GLN A 147 6.82 11.56 7.71
CA GLN A 147 5.48 11.50 8.32
C GLN A 147 4.66 10.31 7.82
N TRP A 148 3.94 9.70 8.76
CA TRP A 148 2.91 8.70 8.45
C TRP A 148 1.67 9.39 7.92
N LEU A 149 1.34 9.10 6.65
CA LEU A 149 0.16 9.65 5.98
C LEU A 149 -1.14 9.09 6.56
N THR A 150 -1.08 7.94 7.21
CA THR A 150 -2.20 7.30 7.90
C THR A 150 -2.54 7.95 9.26
N ASN A 151 -1.87 9.04 9.63
CA ASN A 151 -2.28 9.95 10.71
C ASN A 151 -3.03 11.19 10.19
N CYS A 152 -3.13 11.35 8.87
CA CYS A 152 -3.91 12.36 8.16
C CYS A 152 -5.26 11.78 7.72
N ASN A 153 -6.22 12.52 7.14
CA ASN A 153 -7.52 11.97 6.69
C ASN A 153 -7.37 10.86 5.63
N TRP A 154 -6.94 9.66 6.01
CA TRP A 154 -6.53 8.58 5.14
C TRP A 154 -7.65 7.54 5.03
N ILE A 155 -8.09 7.24 3.81
CA ILE A 155 -9.09 6.21 3.53
C ILE A 155 -8.72 5.39 2.30
N PHE A 156 -9.22 4.15 2.24
CA PHE A 156 -9.28 3.34 1.04
C PHE A 156 -10.71 3.28 0.48
N VAL A 157 -10.84 3.36 -0.85
CA VAL A 157 -12.11 3.29 -1.56
C VAL A 157 -12.01 2.21 -2.66
N PRO A 158 -12.51 0.99 -2.40
CA PRO A 158 -12.50 -0.10 -3.38
C PRO A 158 -13.45 0.20 -4.54
N ALA A 159 -13.06 -0.20 -5.75
CA ALA A 159 -13.81 0.07 -6.98
C ALA A 159 -14.21 1.54 -7.16
N TYR A 160 -13.34 2.46 -6.74
CA TYR A 160 -13.57 3.88 -6.95
C TYR A 160 -13.87 4.16 -8.43
N TYR A 161 -14.88 4.99 -8.68
CA TYR A 161 -15.19 5.48 -10.02
C TYR A 161 -15.82 6.85 -9.95
N ASN A 162 -15.16 7.87 -10.52
CA ASN A 162 -15.73 9.22 -10.67
C ASN A 162 -16.38 9.78 -9.39
N GLY A 163 -15.67 9.74 -8.26
CA GLY A 163 -16.11 10.23 -6.96
C GLY A 163 -17.04 9.27 -6.18
N THR A 164 -17.36 8.10 -6.74
CA THR A 164 -18.20 7.10 -6.08
C THR A 164 -17.38 6.14 -5.21
N ALA A 165 -18.00 5.66 -4.14
CA ALA A 165 -17.44 4.68 -3.21
C ALA A 165 -18.41 3.50 -3.06
N PRO A 166 -18.52 2.62 -4.08
CA PRO A 166 -19.57 1.59 -4.15
C PRO A 166 -19.48 0.56 -3.01
N TYR A 167 -18.28 0.30 -2.50
CA TYR A 167 -18.04 -0.56 -1.34
C TYR A 167 -17.73 0.22 -0.06
N GLY A 168 -18.03 1.53 -0.04
CA GLY A 168 -17.78 2.42 1.08
C GLY A 168 -16.34 2.94 1.17
N LYS A 169 -16.10 3.70 2.24
CA LYS A 169 -14.83 4.37 2.54
C LYS A 169 -14.25 3.74 3.80
N TRP A 170 -13.01 3.27 3.73
CA TRP A 170 -12.39 2.42 4.76
C TRP A 170 -11.19 3.14 5.39
N PRO A 171 -11.31 3.64 6.62
CA PRO A 171 -10.17 4.24 7.33
C PRO A 171 -9.07 3.22 7.61
N ALA A 172 -7.81 3.67 7.62
CA ALA A 172 -6.73 2.89 8.20
C ALA A 172 -6.96 2.69 9.71
N ARG A 173 -6.71 1.47 10.19
CA ARG A 173 -6.67 1.11 11.62
C ARG A 173 -5.22 0.98 12.09
N GLU A 174 -4.45 0.19 11.36
CA GLU A 174 -3.00 0.03 11.58
C GLU A 174 -2.29 0.02 10.22
N VAL A 175 -1.04 0.48 10.22
CA VAL A 175 -0.18 0.49 9.02
C VAL A 175 1.16 -0.13 9.35
N ALA A 176 1.75 -0.82 8.39
CA ALA A 176 3.10 -1.35 8.49
C ALA A 176 3.90 -1.05 7.21
N ALA A 177 5.12 -0.54 7.40
CA ALA A 177 6.15 -0.39 6.36
C ALA A 177 7.53 -0.73 6.94
N LEU A 178 8.51 -1.07 6.09
CA LEU A 178 9.85 -1.39 6.57
C LEU A 178 10.62 -0.12 7.00
N THR A 179 11.45 -0.21 8.04
CA THR A 179 12.29 0.90 8.54
C THR A 179 13.24 1.45 7.48
N SER A 180 13.76 0.56 6.64
CA SER A 180 14.60 0.91 5.49
C SER A 180 13.87 1.70 4.41
N TRP A 181 12.53 1.68 4.41
CA TRP A 181 11.71 2.62 3.64
C TRP A 181 11.46 3.90 4.44
N THR A 182 11.11 3.80 5.73
CA THR A 182 10.69 4.94 6.56
C THR A 182 11.88 5.76 7.12
N GLN A 183 12.81 6.13 6.25
CA GLN A 183 14.00 6.91 6.59
C GLN A 183 14.29 7.94 5.49
N SER A 184 15.17 8.91 5.77
CA SER A 184 15.49 10.00 4.84
C SER A 184 16.19 9.54 3.54
N SER A 185 16.85 8.38 3.58
CA SER A 185 17.42 7.71 2.40
C SER A 185 16.68 6.40 2.16
N PRO A 186 15.47 6.43 1.58
CA PRO A 186 14.61 5.27 1.48
C PRO A 186 15.19 4.22 0.52
N ASN A 187 15.10 2.96 0.89
CA ASN A 187 15.40 1.83 0.02
C ASN A 187 14.17 1.49 -0.82
N TYR A 188 14.21 1.80 -2.12
CA TYR A 188 13.10 1.55 -3.05
C TYR A 188 12.78 0.06 -3.24
N ASN A 189 13.67 -0.88 -2.87
CA ASN A 189 13.30 -2.29 -2.80
C ASN A 189 12.18 -2.56 -1.79
N ASN A 190 12.01 -1.65 -0.83
CA ASN A 190 11.12 -1.78 0.31
C ASN A 190 9.97 -0.76 0.26
N ASP A 191 9.72 -0.14 -0.90
CA ASP A 191 8.58 0.75 -1.15
C ASP A 191 7.26 -0.03 -1.23
N VAL A 192 6.90 -0.67 -0.11
CA VAL A 192 5.68 -1.47 0.08
C VAL A 192 5.11 -1.14 1.45
N GLY A 193 3.79 -0.92 1.48
CA GLY A 193 3.04 -0.73 2.71
C GLY A 193 1.87 -1.70 2.77
N PHE A 194 1.61 -2.22 3.96
CA PHE A 194 0.35 -2.93 4.25
C PHE A 194 -0.46 -2.12 5.25
N VAL A 195 -1.78 -2.12 5.07
CA VAL A 195 -2.71 -1.39 5.94
C VAL A 195 -3.82 -2.34 6.37
N ALA A 196 -4.01 -2.47 7.67
CA ALA A 196 -5.22 -3.06 8.24
C ALA A 196 -6.29 -1.97 8.33
N LEU A 197 -7.46 -2.22 7.75
CA LEU A 197 -8.56 -1.26 7.68
C LEU A 197 -9.50 -1.40 8.87
N SER A 198 -10.20 -0.32 9.21
CA SER A 198 -11.29 -0.37 10.20
C SER A 198 -12.52 -1.07 9.60
N LEU A 199 -13.31 -1.75 10.44
CA LEU A 199 -14.57 -2.35 9.99
C LEU A 199 -15.54 -1.27 9.48
N LEU A 200 -16.31 -1.59 8.45
CA LEU A 200 -17.38 -0.74 7.96
C LEU A 200 -18.73 -1.36 8.33
N ASN A 201 -19.45 -0.71 9.24
CA ASN A 201 -20.72 -1.20 9.77
C ASN A 201 -20.62 -2.64 10.31
N GLY A 202 -19.53 -2.93 11.02
CA GLY A 202 -19.25 -4.24 11.61
C GLY A 202 -18.82 -5.34 10.63
N ARG A 203 -18.58 -5.02 9.36
CA ARG A 203 -18.13 -5.99 8.34
C ARG A 203 -16.67 -5.80 7.96
N HIS A 204 -16.01 -6.90 7.64
CA HIS A 204 -14.69 -6.92 7.05
C HIS A 204 -14.75 -6.56 5.57
N ILE A 205 -13.69 -5.95 5.04
CA ILE A 205 -13.68 -5.51 3.63
C ILE A 205 -13.77 -6.68 2.66
N THR A 206 -13.15 -7.81 3.02
CA THR A 206 -13.14 -9.02 2.20
C THR A 206 -14.51 -9.66 2.03
N GLU A 207 -15.46 -9.40 2.95
CA GLU A 207 -16.86 -9.83 2.80
C GLU A 207 -17.57 -9.10 1.65
N LEU A 208 -17.16 -7.86 1.36
CA LEU A 208 -17.78 -7.04 0.31
C LEU A 208 -17.05 -7.13 -1.02
N THR A 209 -15.72 -7.23 -0.97
CA THR A 209 -14.86 -7.07 -2.15
C THR A 209 -14.17 -8.36 -2.58
N GLY A 210 -14.14 -9.38 -1.72
CA GLY A 210 -13.19 -10.48 -1.84
C GLY A 210 -11.76 -10.01 -1.61
N SER A 211 -10.78 -10.73 -2.15
CA SER A 211 -9.37 -10.38 -2.05
C SER A 211 -8.56 -10.99 -3.19
N GLN A 212 -7.38 -10.42 -3.43
CA GLN A 212 -6.33 -11.07 -4.22
C GLN A 212 -5.45 -11.93 -3.31
N SER A 213 -4.83 -12.98 -3.88
CA SER A 213 -3.83 -13.75 -3.13
C SER A 213 -2.52 -12.97 -3.03
N VAL A 214 -1.62 -13.33 -2.11
CA VAL A 214 -0.29 -12.69 -2.00
C VAL A 214 0.82 -13.72 -2.21
N GLY A 215 1.78 -13.39 -3.08
CA GLY A 215 2.94 -14.20 -3.39
C GLY A 215 4.23 -13.53 -2.91
N PHE A 216 5.05 -14.29 -2.20
CA PHE A 216 6.38 -13.89 -1.73
C PHE A 216 7.45 -14.76 -2.38
N ASN A 217 8.62 -14.18 -2.64
CA ASN A 217 9.70 -14.80 -3.41
C ASN A 217 9.19 -15.42 -4.72
N TYR A 218 8.19 -14.76 -5.31
CA TYR A 218 7.40 -15.30 -6.42
C TYR A 218 8.21 -15.26 -7.72
N PRO A 219 7.98 -16.19 -8.67
CA PRO A 219 8.77 -16.27 -9.90
C PRO A 219 8.81 -14.96 -10.67
N ARG A 220 10.00 -14.62 -11.19
CA ARG A 220 10.18 -13.46 -12.08
C ARG A 220 9.97 -13.87 -13.53
N ASN A 221 9.93 -12.88 -14.43
CA ASN A 221 9.80 -13.09 -15.87
C ASN A 221 8.55 -13.91 -16.26
N GLN A 222 7.43 -13.65 -15.59
CA GLN A 222 6.13 -14.26 -15.89
C GLN A 222 5.16 -13.21 -16.46
N PRO A 223 4.08 -13.63 -17.15
CA PRO A 223 3.00 -12.74 -17.54
C PRO A 223 2.38 -12.05 -16.33
N THR A 224 2.27 -10.74 -16.41
CA THR A 224 1.82 -9.86 -15.31
C THR A 224 0.81 -8.86 -15.80
N TYR A 225 -0.18 -8.60 -14.94
CA TYR A 225 -1.14 -7.50 -15.05
C TYR A 225 -0.84 -6.50 -13.93
N SER A 226 -0.53 -5.25 -14.29
CA SER A 226 -0.39 -4.16 -13.33
C SER A 226 -1.60 -3.25 -13.41
N PHE A 227 -2.27 -3.04 -12.28
CA PHE A 227 -3.47 -2.21 -12.19
C PHE A 227 -3.19 -0.90 -11.45
N GLY A 228 -3.95 0.16 -11.74
CA GLY A 228 -3.90 1.42 -10.98
C GLY A 228 -4.74 2.54 -11.57
N TYR A 229 -4.80 3.67 -10.88
CA TYR A 229 -5.55 4.88 -11.27
C TYR A 229 -4.60 6.03 -11.69
N PRO A 230 -3.91 5.94 -12.84
CA PRO A 230 -2.96 6.96 -13.27
C PRO A 230 -3.65 8.27 -13.69
N LEU A 231 -3.11 9.43 -13.32
CA LEU A 231 -3.69 10.72 -13.69
C LEU A 231 -3.75 10.92 -15.22
N ASN A 232 -2.71 10.53 -15.95
CA ASN A 232 -2.60 10.82 -17.38
C ASN A 232 -3.65 10.10 -18.25
N LEU A 233 -4.36 9.11 -17.70
CA LEU A 233 -5.42 8.38 -18.39
C LEU A 233 -6.72 8.56 -17.60
N ASP A 234 -7.76 9.03 -18.28
CA ASP A 234 -9.08 9.27 -17.67
C ASP A 234 -9.04 10.08 -16.37
N GLN A 235 -8.04 10.96 -16.21
CA GLN A 235 -7.84 11.81 -15.03
C GLN A 235 -7.70 11.03 -13.71
N GLY A 236 -7.30 9.75 -13.75
CA GLY A 236 -7.24 8.89 -12.56
C GLY A 236 -8.62 8.46 -12.04
N GLU A 237 -9.67 8.64 -12.83
CA GLU A 237 -11.04 8.30 -12.43
C GLU A 237 -11.45 6.89 -12.82
N ILE A 238 -10.65 6.22 -13.65
CA ILE A 238 -10.88 4.85 -14.15
C ILE A 238 -9.68 3.97 -13.83
N LEU A 239 -9.95 2.74 -13.40
CA LEU A 239 -8.93 1.72 -13.20
C LEU A 239 -8.32 1.32 -14.55
N GLN A 240 -7.02 1.51 -14.69
CA GLN A 240 -6.25 1.14 -15.87
C GLN A 240 -5.46 -0.15 -15.61
N VAL A 241 -5.03 -0.77 -16.71
CA VAL A 241 -4.20 -1.97 -16.68
C VAL A 241 -3.06 -1.88 -17.70
N CYS A 242 -1.88 -2.31 -17.29
CA CYS A 242 -0.76 -2.64 -18.17
C CYS A 242 -0.53 -4.15 -18.11
N THR A 243 -0.22 -4.76 -19.26
CA THR A 243 0.12 -6.18 -19.32
C THR A 243 1.49 -6.37 -19.96
N GLY A 244 2.19 -7.44 -19.56
CA GLY A 244 3.47 -7.80 -20.15
C GLY A 244 4.28 -8.74 -19.28
N ILE A 245 5.52 -8.97 -19.67
CA ILE A 245 6.48 -9.76 -18.89
C ILE A 245 7.53 -8.79 -18.34
N PRO A 246 7.54 -8.51 -17.03
CA PRO A 246 8.52 -7.61 -16.44
C PRO A 246 9.93 -8.17 -16.58
N GLY A 247 10.88 -7.32 -16.94
CA GLY A 247 12.30 -7.62 -16.93
C GLY A 247 12.98 -7.08 -15.67
N VAL A 248 14.31 -7.23 -15.60
CA VAL A 248 15.13 -6.52 -14.62
C VAL A 248 14.94 -5.02 -14.82
N SER A 249 14.75 -4.28 -13.74
CA SER A 249 14.62 -2.82 -13.81
C SER A 249 15.87 -2.18 -14.42
N LYS A 250 15.66 -1.17 -15.27
CA LYS A 250 16.75 -0.31 -15.78
C LYS A 250 17.30 0.63 -14.70
N TYR A 251 16.56 0.83 -13.61
CA TYR A 251 17.04 1.54 -12.44
C TYR A 251 17.83 0.58 -11.55
N THR A 252 19.15 0.52 -11.71
CA THR A 252 20.02 -0.35 -10.90
C THR A 252 20.75 0.42 -9.79
N THR A 253 20.48 1.72 -9.67
CA THR A 253 21.05 2.61 -8.67
C THR A 253 20.65 2.18 -7.25
N ASN A 254 21.53 2.45 -6.27
CA ASN A 254 21.31 2.18 -4.85
C ASN A 254 20.93 0.72 -4.52
N GLY A 255 21.36 -0.23 -5.36
CA GLY A 255 21.09 -1.64 -5.16
C GLY A 255 19.62 -2.04 -5.37
N TYR A 256 18.86 -1.29 -6.18
CA TYR A 256 17.52 -1.71 -6.55
C TYR A 256 17.56 -3.02 -7.36
N ALA A 257 16.85 -4.03 -6.87
CA ALA A 257 16.78 -5.39 -7.42
C ALA A 257 15.35 -5.76 -7.86
N GLY A 258 14.49 -4.75 -8.01
CA GLY A 258 13.11 -4.87 -8.48
C GLY A 258 13.00 -5.12 -9.99
N GLN A 259 11.76 -5.03 -10.47
CA GLN A 259 11.40 -5.37 -11.84
C GLN A 259 10.83 -4.15 -12.57
N GLY A 260 11.00 -4.09 -13.89
CA GLY A 260 10.41 -3.07 -14.74
C GLY A 260 9.42 -3.69 -15.73
N LEU A 261 8.17 -3.23 -15.69
CA LEU A 261 7.16 -3.55 -16.70
C LEU A 261 7.18 -2.47 -17.78
N SER A 262 7.81 -2.78 -18.92
CA SER A 262 7.90 -1.88 -20.07
C SER A 262 6.56 -1.78 -20.82
N ASN A 263 6.44 -0.73 -21.65
CA ASN A 263 5.22 -0.37 -22.38
C ASN A 263 4.02 -0.09 -21.45
N CYS A 264 4.31 0.36 -20.24
CA CYS A 264 3.31 0.84 -19.31
C CYS A 264 3.43 2.35 -19.17
N TYR A 265 2.37 3.06 -19.57
CA TYR A 265 2.34 4.53 -19.61
C TYR A 265 1.57 5.12 -18.42
N MET A 266 1.27 4.33 -17.40
CA MET A 266 0.65 4.82 -16.18
C MET A 266 1.59 5.80 -15.47
N THR A 267 1.11 7.02 -15.19
CA THR A 267 1.83 8.03 -14.40
C THR A 267 1.41 8.01 -12.93
N GLY A 268 1.73 9.08 -12.18
CA GLY A 268 1.32 9.24 -10.79
C GLY A 268 -0.18 8.92 -10.58
N GLY A 269 -0.48 8.37 -9.40
CA GLY A 269 -1.81 7.90 -9.03
C GLY A 269 -1.96 6.39 -9.18
N CYS A 270 -1.22 5.76 -10.11
CA CYS A 270 -1.16 4.30 -10.20
C CYS A 270 -0.32 3.65 -9.09
N SER A 271 0.52 4.44 -8.40
CA SER A 271 1.34 4.03 -7.27
C SER A 271 0.58 3.19 -6.26
N GLY A 272 1.18 2.08 -5.81
CA GLY A 272 0.58 1.12 -4.90
C GLY A 272 -0.44 0.17 -5.52
N GLY A 273 -0.82 0.37 -6.79
CA GLY A 273 -1.66 -0.56 -7.51
C GLY A 273 -0.98 -1.92 -7.71
N PRO A 274 -1.73 -3.04 -7.66
CA PRO A 274 -1.16 -4.37 -7.58
C PRO A 274 -0.59 -4.84 -8.90
N TRP A 275 0.50 -5.61 -8.84
CA TRP A 275 0.93 -6.48 -9.93
C TRP A 275 0.47 -7.91 -9.66
N LEU A 276 -0.31 -8.47 -10.58
CA LEU A 276 -0.90 -9.79 -10.48
C LEU A 276 -0.25 -10.75 -11.48
N GLN A 277 0.21 -11.90 -10.98
CA GLN A 277 0.52 -13.09 -11.78
C GLN A 277 -0.61 -14.12 -11.65
N GLN A 278 -0.63 -15.11 -12.55
CA GLN A 278 -1.67 -16.15 -12.60
C GLN A 278 -3.09 -15.54 -12.58
N PHE A 279 -3.22 -14.40 -13.25
CA PHE A 279 -4.45 -13.65 -13.27
C PHE A 279 -5.43 -14.31 -14.23
N ASP A 280 -6.56 -14.77 -13.69
CA ASP A 280 -7.65 -15.29 -14.46
C ASP A 280 -8.64 -14.16 -14.74
N GLU A 281 -8.70 -13.68 -15.98
CA GLU A 281 -9.58 -12.58 -16.39
C GLU A 281 -11.07 -12.91 -16.19
N SER A 282 -11.45 -14.19 -16.20
CA SER A 282 -12.84 -14.61 -16.02
C SER A 282 -13.32 -14.43 -14.59
N THR A 283 -12.44 -14.69 -13.62
CA THR A 283 -12.74 -14.53 -12.18
C THR A 283 -12.23 -13.21 -11.62
N GLY A 284 -11.25 -12.59 -12.28
CA GLY A 284 -10.49 -11.43 -11.82
C GLY A 284 -9.65 -11.70 -10.58
N ILE A 285 -9.20 -12.94 -10.39
CA ILE A 285 -8.35 -13.37 -9.27
C ILE A 285 -6.94 -13.61 -9.78
N GLY A 286 -5.94 -13.17 -9.02
CA GLY A 286 -4.54 -13.47 -9.25
C GLY A 286 -3.73 -13.43 -7.95
N VAL A 287 -2.42 -13.54 -8.13
CA VAL A 287 -1.44 -13.50 -7.05
C VAL A 287 -0.70 -12.16 -7.10
N THR A 288 -0.95 -11.33 -6.08
CA THR A 288 -0.26 -10.06 -5.88
C THR A 288 1.16 -10.32 -5.41
N TYR A 289 2.15 -9.90 -6.19
CA TYR A 289 3.56 -10.21 -5.91
C TYR A 289 4.48 -8.97 -6.00
N SER A 290 3.89 -7.83 -6.36
CA SER A 290 4.53 -6.52 -6.41
C SER A 290 3.46 -5.42 -6.43
N VAL A 291 3.90 -4.16 -6.39
CA VAL A 291 3.06 -2.96 -6.53
C VAL A 291 3.75 -1.97 -7.47
N ASN A 292 2.97 -1.09 -8.11
CA ASN A 292 3.53 0.09 -8.79
C ASN A 292 4.26 0.98 -7.79
N SER A 293 5.54 1.23 -7.98
CA SER A 293 6.36 2.04 -7.07
C SER A 293 6.81 3.34 -7.72
N PHE A 294 7.62 3.29 -8.77
CA PHE A 294 8.15 4.50 -9.40
C PHE A 294 8.38 4.34 -10.91
N THR A 295 8.51 5.48 -11.59
CA THR A 295 9.05 5.55 -12.95
C THR A 295 10.47 6.10 -12.93
N TYR A 296 11.27 5.70 -13.91
CA TYR A 296 12.66 6.16 -14.05
C TYR A 296 12.78 7.08 -15.26
N SER A 297 13.42 8.23 -15.13
CA SER A 297 13.44 9.25 -16.19
C SER A 297 14.07 8.79 -17.51
N LEU A 298 15.01 7.83 -17.48
CA LEU A 298 15.59 7.23 -18.70
C LEU A 298 14.75 6.08 -19.28
N ALA A 299 13.66 5.71 -18.60
CA ALA A 299 12.71 4.68 -19.04
C ALA A 299 11.27 5.08 -18.65
N PRO A 300 10.76 6.21 -19.17
CA PRO A 300 9.49 6.82 -18.71
C PRO A 300 8.24 5.98 -19.04
N ASN A 301 8.35 5.02 -19.98
CA ASN A 301 7.30 4.06 -20.33
C ASN A 301 7.45 2.72 -19.57
N THR A 302 8.14 2.72 -18.43
CA THR A 302 8.36 1.55 -17.60
C THR A 302 7.97 1.87 -16.17
N ILE A 303 6.99 1.13 -15.65
CA ILE A 303 6.63 1.17 -14.23
C ILE A 303 7.48 0.14 -13.49
N ASN A 304 8.10 0.54 -12.38
CA ASN A 304 8.94 -0.33 -11.57
C ASN A 304 8.20 -0.80 -10.33
N GLY A 305 8.44 -2.05 -9.96
CA GLY A 305 7.83 -2.69 -8.80
C GLY A 305 8.86 -3.46 -7.97
N PRO A 306 8.87 -3.30 -6.63
CA PRO A 306 9.75 -4.05 -5.74
C PRO A 306 9.42 -5.54 -5.76
N VAL A 307 10.41 -6.39 -5.47
CA VAL A 307 10.17 -7.81 -5.23
C VAL A 307 9.62 -7.99 -3.83
N PHE A 308 8.52 -8.74 -3.70
CA PHE A 308 8.03 -9.18 -2.38
C PHE A 308 8.92 -10.29 -1.84
N ASP A 309 10.05 -9.91 -1.24
CA ASP A 309 11.02 -10.81 -0.63
C ASP A 309 10.58 -11.28 0.77
N SER A 310 11.48 -11.97 1.49
CA SER A 310 11.24 -12.42 2.86
C SER A 310 11.04 -11.30 3.88
N ASN A 311 11.56 -10.09 3.62
CA ASN A 311 11.34 -8.94 4.51
C ASN A 311 9.92 -8.42 4.34
N ILE A 312 9.44 -8.30 3.10
CA ILE A 312 8.04 -7.94 2.80
C ILE A 312 7.08 -9.03 3.32
N GLN A 313 7.47 -10.30 3.23
CA GLN A 313 6.71 -11.42 3.82
C GLN A 313 6.58 -11.29 5.33
N SER A 314 7.66 -10.93 6.02
CA SER A 314 7.65 -10.72 7.47
C SER A 314 6.74 -9.55 7.86
N LEU A 315 6.74 -8.47 7.07
CA LEU A 315 5.83 -7.35 7.23
C LEU A 315 4.35 -7.77 7.09
N TRP A 316 4.03 -8.57 6.07
CA TRP A 316 2.69 -9.11 5.86
C TRP A 316 2.25 -10.05 6.99
N ASN A 317 3.13 -10.96 7.44
CA ASN A 317 2.83 -11.85 8.57
C ASN A 317 2.48 -11.05 9.83
N TYR A 318 3.18 -9.95 10.06
CA TYR A 318 2.93 -9.09 11.22
C TYR A 318 1.55 -8.43 11.17
N ILE A 319 1.22 -7.74 10.07
CA ILE A 319 -0.02 -6.94 9.97
C ILE A 319 -1.27 -7.84 9.88
N THR A 320 -1.16 -9.03 9.27
CA THR A 320 -2.32 -9.92 9.08
C THR A 320 -2.78 -10.60 10.37
N ALA A 321 -1.92 -10.67 11.38
CA ALA A 321 -2.25 -11.19 12.71
C ALA A 321 -2.97 -10.17 13.62
N ARG A 322 -3.32 -8.98 13.11
CA ARG A 322 -3.85 -7.82 13.87
C ARG A 322 -5.24 -7.40 13.37
#